data_AF-A0A2V9ZVK9-F1
#
_entry.id   AF-A0A2V9ZVK9-F1
#
_cell.length_a   1.000
_cell.length_b   1.000
_cell.length_c   1.000
_cell.angle_alpha   90.00
_cell.angle_beta   90.00
_cell.angle_gamma   90.00
#
_symmetry.space_group_name_H-M   'P 1'
#
loop_
_entity.id
_entity.type
_entity.pdbx_description
1 polymer ?
#
loop_
_entity_poly.entity_id
_entity_poly.type
_entity_poly.pdbx_seq_one_letter_code
_entity_poly.pdbx_strand_id
1 'polypeptide(L)'
;MEQLRQAEGYHWSSWDAEDVATSAFKVFLPTAFDPGLAPPGGQIVIVQKLTDINYEAIQDWPSHKKKVEDYILSSLERKLPGFRDKIVVKLSASAQTSYCYTLNHHGAMLGWEMAPDQLGDERPSVESPLKRLYFTGHWTRPGGGITPVMISAMQAAQLITGTPATRASLPTELANAGTAAEAPV
;
A
#
# COMPACT_ATOMS: atom_id res chain seq x y z
N MET A 1 -7.21 22.01 -8.98
CA MET A 1 -7.21 20.63 -9.51
C MET A 1 -6.08 20.34 -10.45
N GLU A 2 -5.88 21.15 -11.49
CA GLU A 2 -4.79 20.94 -12.44
C GLU A 2 -3.40 20.80 -11.79
N GLN A 3 -3.04 21.74 -10.91
CA GLN A 3 -1.78 21.69 -10.15
C GLN A 3 -1.65 20.42 -9.29
N LEU A 4 -2.74 19.92 -8.71
CA LEU A 4 -2.71 18.71 -7.91
C LEU A 4 -2.48 17.47 -8.78
N ARG A 5 -3.13 17.38 -9.94
CA ARG A 5 -2.90 16.27 -10.89
C ARG A 5 -1.45 16.19 -11.35
N GLN A 6 -0.79 17.34 -11.55
CA GLN A 6 0.64 17.38 -11.87
C GLN A 6 1.54 16.88 -10.73
N ALA A 7 1.06 16.95 -9.48
CA ALA A 7 1.73 16.43 -8.31
C ALA A 7 1.31 14.99 -7.97
N GLU A 8 0.45 14.34 -8.76
CA GLU A 8 0.11 12.94 -8.56
C GLU A 8 1.28 12.03 -8.93
N GLY A 9 1.44 10.93 -8.19
CA GLY A 9 2.42 9.90 -8.48
C GLY A 9 3.62 9.90 -7.55
N TYR A 10 4.73 9.36 -8.03
CA TYR A 10 5.95 9.16 -7.25
C TYR A 10 6.86 10.39 -7.35
N HIS A 11 7.45 10.75 -6.22
CA HIS A 11 8.44 11.80 -6.13
C HIS A 11 9.68 11.26 -5.45
N TRP A 12 10.82 11.44 -6.10
CA TRP A 12 12.14 11.02 -5.64
C TRP A 12 13.06 12.23 -5.52
N SER A 13 13.89 12.27 -4.48
CA SER A 13 14.98 13.23 -4.35
C SER A 13 16.35 12.66 -4.73
N SER A 14 16.44 11.34 -4.94
CA SER A 14 17.63 10.62 -5.39
C SER A 14 17.21 9.48 -6.34
N TRP A 15 18.13 9.05 -7.21
CA TRP A 15 17.97 7.84 -8.06
C TRP A 15 18.70 6.62 -7.48
N ASP A 16 19.20 6.73 -6.25
CA ASP A 16 19.82 5.61 -5.55
C ASP A 16 18.76 4.57 -5.18
N ALA A 17 18.84 3.40 -5.80
CA ALA A 17 17.91 2.30 -5.60
C ALA A 17 17.97 1.72 -4.18
N GLU A 18 19.10 1.91 -3.48
CA GLU A 18 19.28 1.48 -2.09
C GLU A 18 18.69 2.50 -1.09
N ASP A 19 18.36 3.70 -1.55
CA ASP A 19 17.91 4.82 -0.70
C ASP A 19 16.48 5.30 -1.03
N VAL A 20 15.68 4.43 -1.65
CA VAL A 20 14.28 4.73 -2.01
C VAL A 20 13.44 5.04 -0.77
N ALA A 21 13.75 4.39 0.35
CA ALA A 21 13.02 4.56 1.60
C ALA A 21 13.26 5.94 2.26
N THR A 22 14.39 6.61 2.04
CA THR A 22 14.56 7.95 2.61
C THR A 22 14.13 9.05 1.64
N SER A 23 14.31 8.83 0.34
CA SER A 23 14.24 9.87 -0.69
C SER A 23 12.92 9.94 -1.46
N ALA A 24 12.00 8.98 -1.27
CA ALA A 24 10.76 8.93 -2.03
C ALA A 24 9.47 9.08 -1.20
N PHE A 25 8.47 9.74 -1.79
CA PHE A 25 7.08 9.70 -1.33
C PHE A 25 6.14 9.65 -2.54
N LYS A 26 4.92 9.18 -2.30
CA LYS A 26 3.88 9.06 -3.31
C LYS A 26 2.65 9.85 -2.92
N VAL A 27 2.08 10.57 -3.88
CA VAL A 27 0.84 11.33 -3.75
C VAL A 27 -0.25 10.64 -4.55
N PHE A 28 -1.41 10.47 -3.93
CA PHE A 28 -2.62 9.94 -4.54
C PHE A 28 -3.77 10.93 -4.38
N LEU A 29 -4.57 11.09 -5.43
CA LEU A 29 -5.70 12.01 -5.49
C LEU A 29 -6.98 11.24 -5.77
N PRO A 30 -7.57 10.55 -4.78
CA PRO A 30 -8.79 9.76 -5.00
C PRO A 30 -9.96 10.62 -5.53
N THR A 31 -10.02 11.91 -5.18
CA THR A 31 -11.03 12.85 -5.70
C THR A 31 -10.87 13.20 -7.17
N ALA A 32 -9.75 12.84 -7.82
CA ALA A 32 -9.61 12.91 -9.27
C ALA A 32 -10.41 11.81 -9.98
N PHE A 33 -10.65 10.69 -9.30
CA PHE A 33 -11.41 9.53 -9.79
C PHE A 33 -12.85 9.55 -9.31
N ASP A 34 -13.07 9.88 -8.03
CA ASP A 34 -14.40 10.02 -7.44
C ASP A 34 -14.54 11.37 -6.71
N PRO A 35 -15.06 12.40 -7.40
CA PRO A 35 -15.25 13.73 -6.83
C PRO A 35 -16.19 13.75 -5.61
N GLY A 36 -17.04 12.73 -5.43
CA GLY A 36 -18.00 12.65 -4.32
C GLY A 36 -17.36 12.37 -2.96
N LEU A 37 -16.09 11.98 -2.92
CA LEU A 37 -15.35 11.71 -1.68
C LEU A 37 -15.07 12.96 -0.84
N ALA A 38 -15.17 14.16 -1.43
CA ALA A 38 -14.99 15.43 -0.73
C ALA A 38 -16.18 16.38 -0.99
N PRO A 39 -16.45 17.34 -0.09
CA PRO A 39 -17.39 18.42 -0.37
C PRO A 39 -17.03 19.19 -1.65
N PRO A 40 -17.99 19.86 -2.32
CA PRO A 40 -17.72 20.65 -3.51
C PRO A 40 -16.54 21.62 -3.34
N GLY A 41 -15.57 21.55 -4.26
CA GLY A 41 -14.33 22.34 -4.22
C GLY A 41 -13.23 21.80 -3.29
N GLY A 42 -13.55 20.85 -2.41
CA GLY A 42 -12.61 20.14 -1.54
C GLY A 42 -11.89 19.01 -2.28
N GLN A 43 -10.72 18.61 -1.78
CA GLN A 43 -9.90 17.55 -2.36
C GLN A 43 -9.34 16.66 -1.24
N ILE A 44 -9.22 15.36 -1.51
CA ILE A 44 -8.50 14.43 -0.64
C ILE A 44 -7.13 14.19 -1.27
N VAL A 45 -6.08 14.44 -0.50
CA VAL A 45 -4.69 14.16 -0.89
C VAL A 45 -4.15 13.15 0.09
N ILE A 46 -3.81 11.96 -0.40
CA ILE A 46 -3.17 10.91 0.41
C ILE A 46 -1.70 10.90 0.05
N VAL A 47 -0.83 11.02 1.06
CA VAL A 47 0.61 10.93 0.87
C VAL A 47 1.16 9.75 1.65
N GLN A 48 1.85 8.88 0.94
CA GLN A 48 2.53 7.73 1.49
C GLN A 48 4.04 7.94 1.37
N LYS A 49 4.75 7.84 2.49
CA LYS A 49 6.21 7.84 2.51
C LYS A 49 6.68 6.50 3.06
N LEU A 50 7.53 5.80 2.33
CA LEU A 50 8.27 4.67 2.88
C LEU A 50 9.31 5.21 3.86
N THR A 51 9.56 4.49 4.95
CA THR A 51 10.59 4.84 5.92
C THR A 51 11.29 3.58 6.32
N ASP A 52 12.59 3.51 6.08
CA ASP A 52 13.42 2.48 6.70
C ASP A 52 13.69 2.91 8.14
N ILE A 53 13.19 2.12 9.08
CA ILE A 53 13.24 2.43 10.50
C ILE A 53 13.59 1.18 11.29
N ASN A 54 14.44 1.35 12.29
CA ASN A 54 14.52 0.39 13.38
C ASN A 54 13.37 0.68 14.36
N TYR A 55 12.27 -0.06 14.24
CA TYR A 55 11.04 0.14 15.01
C TYR A 55 11.30 0.18 16.53
N GLU A 56 12.09 -0.77 17.04
CA GLU A 56 12.41 -0.94 18.47
C GLU A 56 13.31 0.20 19.00
N ALA A 57 14.11 0.82 18.13
CA ALA A 57 14.94 1.96 18.52
C ALA A 57 14.14 3.26 18.68
N ILE A 58 12.89 3.34 18.20
CA ILE A 58 12.06 4.54 18.31
C ILE A 58 11.38 4.59 19.67
N GLN A 59 11.92 5.44 20.56
CA GLN A 59 11.37 5.67 21.90
C GLN A 59 10.24 6.72 21.91
N ASP A 60 10.28 7.70 20.99
CA ASP A 60 9.29 8.78 20.90
C ASP A 60 8.64 8.81 19.51
N TRP A 61 7.54 8.06 19.41
CA TRP A 61 6.74 7.96 18.20
C TRP A 61 6.02 9.26 17.80
N PRO A 62 5.44 10.05 18.73
CA PRO A 62 4.92 11.37 18.40
C PRO A 62 5.95 12.28 17.71
N SER A 63 7.18 12.35 18.23
CA SER A 63 8.25 13.14 17.62
C SER A 63 8.69 12.59 16.27
N HIS A 64 8.87 11.27 16.15
CA HIS A 64 9.18 10.63 14.86
C HIS A 64 8.11 10.94 13.80
N LYS A 65 6.84 10.77 14.15
CA LYS A 65 5.69 11.05 13.27
C LYS A 65 5.68 12.51 12.83
N LYS A 66 5.90 13.45 13.76
CA LYS A 66 5.98 14.88 13.46
C LYS A 66 7.10 15.20 12.47
N LYS A 67 8.29 14.60 12.60
CA LYS A 67 9.40 14.81 11.66
C LYS A 67 9.04 14.38 10.24
N VAL A 68 8.38 13.23 10.09
CA VAL A 68 7.91 12.73 8.78
C VAL A 68 6.84 13.65 8.19
N GLU A 69 5.89 14.11 9.01
CA GLU A 69 4.88 15.08 8.59
C GLU A 69 5.50 16.40 8.11
N ASP A 70 6.43 16.96 8.88
CA ASP A 70 7.10 18.22 8.54
C ASP A 70 7.90 18.08 7.23
N TYR A 71 8.56 16.93 7.01
CA TYR A 71 9.23 16.62 5.75
C TYR A 71 8.25 16.59 4.58
N ILE A 72 7.14 15.86 4.70
CA ILE A 72 6.12 15.74 3.64
C ILE A 72 5.53 17.12 3.33
N LEU A 73 5.09 17.85 4.36
CA LEU A 73 4.50 19.18 4.20
C LEU A 73 5.46 20.18 3.59
N SER A 74 6.75 20.13 3.95
CA SER A 74 7.77 21.00 3.34
C SER A 74 8.02 20.64 1.88
N SER A 75 7.99 19.35 1.55
CA SER A 75 8.16 18.86 0.17
C SER A 75 6.97 19.21 -0.72
N LEU A 76 5.76 19.08 -0.20
CA LEU A 76 4.54 19.50 -0.89
C LEU A 76 4.51 21.02 -1.06
N GLU A 77 4.87 21.80 -0.04
CA GLU A 77 4.90 23.27 -0.15
C GLU A 77 5.85 23.76 -1.25
N ARG A 78 7.03 23.11 -1.41
CA ARG A 78 7.95 23.44 -2.51
C ARG A 78 7.39 23.09 -3.90
N LYS A 79 6.61 22.01 -4.01
CA LYS A 79 6.01 21.57 -5.29
C LYS A 79 4.72 22.31 -5.62
N LEU A 80 3.96 22.66 -4.59
CA LEU A 80 2.64 23.27 -4.63
C LEU A 80 2.63 24.45 -3.64
N PRO A 81 3.14 25.62 -4.02
CA PRO A 81 3.14 26.79 -3.14
C PRO A 81 1.73 27.14 -2.64
N GLY A 82 1.62 27.45 -1.36
CA GLY A 82 0.35 27.68 -0.66
C GLY A 82 -0.43 26.39 -0.40
N PHE A 83 0.22 25.22 -0.38
CA PHE A 83 -0.44 23.95 -0.05
C PHE A 83 -0.91 23.94 1.40
N ARG A 84 -0.05 24.36 2.32
CA ARG A 84 -0.34 24.39 3.77
C ARG A 84 -1.59 25.21 4.09
N ASP A 85 -1.77 26.34 3.42
CA ASP A 85 -2.90 27.26 3.63
C ASP A 85 -4.25 26.65 3.19
N LYS A 86 -4.23 25.59 2.40
CA LYS A 86 -5.42 24.90 1.87
C LYS A 86 -5.80 23.67 2.69
N ILE A 87 -5.04 23.32 3.73
CA ILE A 87 -5.31 22.16 4.57
C ILE A 87 -6.43 22.49 5.55
N VAL A 88 -7.62 21.90 5.32
CA VAL A 88 -8.76 22.02 6.24
C VAL A 88 -8.69 20.96 7.35
N VAL A 89 -8.28 19.74 7.02
CA VAL A 89 -8.12 18.61 7.94
C VAL A 89 -6.84 17.87 7.60
N LYS A 90 -6.07 17.49 8.62
CA LYS A 90 -4.88 16.65 8.50
C LYS A 90 -4.97 15.46 9.44
N LEU A 91 -4.84 14.25 8.88
CA LEU A 91 -4.68 13.01 9.61
C LEU A 91 -3.42 12.31 9.11
N SER A 92 -2.80 11.53 9.98
CA SER A 92 -1.53 10.85 9.70
C SER A 92 -1.43 9.58 10.52
N ALA A 93 -0.73 8.59 10.01
CA ALA A 93 -0.46 7.32 10.67
C ALA A 93 1.05 7.02 10.58
N SER A 94 1.60 6.46 11.65
CA SER A 94 2.96 5.92 11.70
C SER A 94 2.92 4.39 11.73
N ALA A 95 4.07 3.74 11.61
CA ALA A 95 4.17 2.29 11.84
C ALA A 95 3.62 1.89 13.23
N GLN A 96 3.84 2.67 14.28
CA GLN A 96 3.19 2.43 15.57
C GLN A 96 1.67 2.54 15.50
N THR A 97 1.13 3.50 14.74
CA THR A 97 -0.33 3.58 14.53
C THR A 97 -0.84 2.28 13.90
N SER A 98 -0.19 1.80 12.84
CA SER A 98 -0.55 0.53 12.21
C SER A 98 -0.48 -0.64 13.21
N TYR A 99 0.60 -0.75 13.99
CA TYR A 99 0.73 -1.78 15.02
C TYR A 99 -0.42 -1.72 16.05
N CYS A 100 -0.73 -0.55 16.59
CA CYS A 100 -1.79 -0.39 17.60
C CYS A 100 -3.18 -0.77 17.09
N TYR A 101 -3.49 -0.48 15.82
CA TYR A 101 -4.83 -0.72 15.26
C TYR A 101 -5.00 -2.10 14.62
N THR A 102 -3.91 -2.72 14.18
CA THR A 102 -3.99 -3.94 13.35
C THR A 102 -3.16 -5.10 13.89
N LEU A 103 -2.36 -4.88 14.94
CA LEU A 103 -1.38 -5.83 15.47
C LEU A 103 -0.36 -6.33 14.45
N ASN A 104 -0.21 -5.63 13.32
CA ASN A 104 0.82 -5.94 12.34
C ASN A 104 2.19 -5.74 12.96
N HIS A 105 3.02 -6.78 12.97
CA HIS A 105 4.37 -6.75 13.50
C HIS A 105 5.15 -5.55 12.95
N HIS A 106 5.70 -4.73 13.85
CA HIS A 106 6.39 -3.46 13.55
C HIS A 106 5.61 -2.49 12.63
N GLY A 107 4.29 -2.61 12.57
CA GLY A 107 3.44 -1.79 11.70
C GLY A 107 3.57 -2.11 10.21
N ALA A 108 4.09 -3.28 9.84
CA ALA A 108 4.32 -3.66 8.45
C ALA A 108 3.02 -3.59 7.62
N MET A 109 3.08 -2.87 6.51
CA MET A 109 1.91 -2.62 5.65
C MET A 109 1.56 -3.80 4.74
N LEU A 110 2.56 -4.63 4.38
CA LEU A 110 2.43 -5.70 3.39
C LEU A 110 2.84 -7.08 3.95
N GLY A 111 2.82 -7.23 5.28
CA GLY A 111 3.31 -8.44 5.95
C GLY A 111 4.83 -8.55 5.90
N TRP A 112 5.34 -9.77 5.67
CA TRP A 112 6.78 -10.01 5.51
C TRP A 112 7.33 -9.30 4.28
N GLU A 113 8.64 -9.09 4.30
CA GLU A 113 9.40 -8.56 3.18
C GLU A 113 9.12 -9.35 1.89
N MET A 114 9.20 -8.66 0.75
CA MET A 114 8.95 -9.24 -0.58
C MET A 114 10.27 -9.52 -1.31
N ALA A 115 11.29 -9.94 -0.55
CA ALA A 115 12.58 -10.32 -1.09
C ALA A 115 12.46 -11.63 -1.89
N PRO A 116 13.18 -11.80 -3.02
CA PRO A 116 13.04 -12.98 -3.88
C PRO A 116 13.22 -14.33 -3.16
N ASP A 117 14.07 -14.38 -2.15
CA ASP A 117 14.36 -15.54 -1.30
C ASP A 117 13.34 -15.77 -0.18
N GLN A 118 12.33 -14.89 -0.02
CA GLN A 118 11.21 -15.01 0.92
C GLN A 118 9.85 -15.14 0.22
N LEU A 119 9.87 -15.43 -1.10
CA LEU A 119 8.66 -15.63 -1.92
C LEU A 119 8.42 -17.12 -2.21
N GLY A 120 7.26 -17.41 -2.79
CA GLY A 120 6.89 -18.78 -3.13
C GLY A 120 6.94 -19.69 -1.90
N ASP A 121 7.62 -20.82 -2.04
CA ASP A 121 7.72 -21.86 -1.00
C ASP A 121 8.55 -21.46 0.23
N GLU A 122 9.22 -20.31 0.20
CA GLU A 122 9.93 -19.77 1.37
C GLU A 122 9.05 -18.87 2.24
N ARG A 123 7.89 -18.44 1.73
CA ARG A 123 6.90 -17.66 2.50
C ARG A 123 6.01 -18.57 3.35
N PRO A 124 5.49 -18.19 4.52
CA PRO A 124 4.59 -19.07 5.29
C PRO A 124 3.36 -19.57 4.50
N SER A 125 3.07 -20.86 4.60
CA SER A 125 1.90 -21.48 3.97
C SER A 125 0.59 -21.04 4.64
N VAL A 126 -0.51 -21.15 3.89
CA VAL A 126 -1.87 -21.05 4.40
C VAL A 126 -2.20 -22.25 5.31
N GLU A 127 -1.63 -23.43 5.03
CA GLU A 127 -1.79 -24.60 5.89
C GLU A 127 -0.84 -24.51 7.09
N SER A 128 -1.38 -24.68 8.30
CA SER A 128 -0.54 -24.71 9.50
C SER A 128 -0.03 -26.13 9.80
N PRO A 129 1.06 -26.28 10.56
CA PRO A 129 1.51 -27.58 11.06
C PRO A 129 0.49 -28.26 12.00
N LEU A 130 -0.49 -27.52 12.53
CA LEU A 130 -1.52 -28.02 13.41
C LEU A 130 -2.78 -28.38 12.61
N LYS A 131 -3.31 -29.59 12.87
CA LYS A 131 -4.53 -30.06 12.20
C LYS A 131 -5.68 -29.09 12.46
N ARG A 132 -6.40 -28.74 11.39
CA ARG A 132 -7.59 -27.87 11.42
C ARG A 132 -7.31 -26.42 11.87
N LEU A 133 -6.07 -25.98 11.78
CA LEU A 133 -5.68 -24.58 11.90
C LEU A 133 -5.11 -24.11 10.56
N TYR A 134 -5.59 -22.96 10.09
CA TYR A 134 -5.20 -22.37 8.81
C TYR A 134 -4.88 -20.90 9.03
N PHE A 135 -3.96 -20.38 8.22
CA PHE A 135 -3.55 -18.98 8.24
C PHE A 135 -4.07 -18.27 7.01
N THR A 136 -4.36 -16.97 7.13
CA THR A 136 -4.77 -16.15 6.00
C THR A 136 -4.29 -14.71 6.18
N GLY A 137 -4.20 -13.97 5.08
CA GLY A 137 -3.75 -12.57 5.07
C GLY A 137 -2.32 -12.42 4.56
N HIS A 138 -1.79 -11.21 4.68
CA HIS A 138 -0.53 -10.80 4.03
C HIS A 138 0.74 -11.40 4.62
N TRP A 139 0.63 -12.09 5.76
CA TRP A 139 1.71 -12.81 6.42
C TRP A 139 1.94 -14.21 5.84
N THR A 140 1.08 -14.65 4.92
CA THR A 140 1.13 -15.97 4.27
C THR A 140 1.27 -15.82 2.76
N ARG A 141 1.47 -16.93 2.06
CA ARG A 141 1.40 -16.99 0.60
C ARG A 141 0.04 -16.49 0.11
N PRO A 142 0.00 -15.75 -1.01
CA PRO A 142 1.13 -15.36 -1.85
C PRO A 142 1.91 -14.11 -1.39
N GLY A 143 1.35 -13.29 -0.50
CA GLY A 143 2.04 -12.12 0.06
C GLY A 143 1.14 -10.94 0.38
N GLY A 144 1.72 -9.74 0.38
CA GLY A 144 1.03 -8.50 0.75
C GLY A 144 0.23 -7.83 -0.36
N GLY A 145 -0.75 -7.02 0.04
CA GLY A 145 -1.65 -6.29 -0.88
C GLY A 145 -3.01 -6.95 -1.02
N ILE A 146 -3.98 -6.20 -1.56
CA ILE A 146 -5.39 -6.61 -1.60
C ILE A 146 -5.57 -7.93 -2.36
N THR A 147 -5.05 -8.01 -3.60
CA THR A 147 -5.19 -9.21 -4.43
C THR A 147 -4.52 -10.44 -3.82
N PRO A 148 -3.25 -10.37 -3.37
CA PRO A 148 -2.61 -11.47 -2.65
C PRO A 148 -3.38 -11.95 -1.42
N VAL A 149 -3.90 -11.02 -0.61
CA VAL A 149 -4.70 -11.37 0.59
C VAL A 149 -5.99 -12.09 0.22
N MET A 150 -6.69 -11.65 -0.84
CA MET A 150 -7.89 -12.34 -1.33
C MET A 150 -7.57 -13.78 -1.75
N ILE A 151 -6.45 -13.99 -2.47
CA ILE A 151 -6.01 -15.32 -2.90
C ILE A 151 -5.70 -16.20 -1.68
N SER A 152 -4.97 -15.68 -0.69
CA SER A 152 -4.69 -16.37 0.57
C SER A 152 -5.98 -16.81 1.28
N ALA A 153 -6.98 -15.93 1.35
CA ALA A 153 -8.29 -16.26 1.96
C ALA A 153 -9.04 -17.35 1.18
N MET A 154 -9.02 -17.30 -0.15
CA MET A 154 -9.63 -18.33 -0.99
C MET A 154 -8.96 -19.69 -0.79
N GLN A 155 -7.63 -19.73 -0.72
CA GLN A 155 -6.88 -20.96 -0.45
C GLN A 155 -7.22 -21.53 0.93
N ALA A 156 -7.30 -20.68 1.96
CA ALA A 156 -7.66 -21.11 3.31
C ALA A 156 -9.07 -21.73 3.33
N ALA A 157 -10.03 -21.05 2.70
CA ALA A 157 -11.40 -21.52 2.60
C ALA A 157 -11.49 -22.88 1.88
N GLN A 158 -10.75 -23.07 0.78
CA GLN A 158 -10.72 -24.33 0.03
C GLN A 158 -10.20 -25.49 0.88
N LEU A 159 -9.14 -25.28 1.67
CA LEU A 159 -8.61 -26.30 2.57
C LEU A 159 -9.60 -26.67 3.68
N ILE A 160 -10.38 -25.69 4.16
CA ILE A 160 -11.41 -25.90 5.18
C ILE A 160 -12.61 -26.67 4.61
N THR A 161 -13.07 -26.31 3.42
CA THR A 161 -14.30 -26.88 2.82
C THR A 161 -14.04 -28.13 1.99
N GLY A 162 -12.79 -28.42 1.62
CA GLY A 162 -12.44 -29.46 0.66
C GLY A 162 -12.89 -29.15 -0.77
N THR A 163 -13.27 -27.90 -1.06
CA THR A 163 -13.72 -27.49 -2.40
C THR A 163 -12.49 -27.29 -3.30
N PRO A 164 -12.43 -27.94 -4.47
CA PRO A 164 -11.36 -27.69 -5.44
C PRO A 164 -11.32 -26.22 -5.83
N ALA A 165 -10.14 -25.68 -6.12
CA ALA A 165 -10.02 -24.34 -6.68
C ALA A 165 -10.86 -24.23 -7.95
N THR A 166 -12.02 -23.58 -7.86
CA THR A 166 -12.77 -23.17 -9.05
C THR A 166 -11.85 -22.22 -9.80
N ARG A 167 -11.36 -22.67 -10.96
CA ARG A 167 -10.83 -21.76 -11.97
C ARG A 167 -11.97 -20.78 -12.24
N ALA A 168 -11.91 -19.59 -11.66
CA ALA A 168 -12.77 -18.51 -12.09
C ALA A 168 -12.41 -18.30 -13.55
N SER A 169 -13.26 -18.78 -14.45
CA SER A 169 -13.22 -18.36 -15.84
C SER A 169 -13.34 -16.84 -15.80
N LEU A 170 -12.33 -16.13 -16.30
CA LEU A 170 -12.47 -14.70 -16.56
C LEU A 170 -13.78 -14.51 -17.33
N PRO A 171 -14.63 -13.54 -16.95
CA PRO A 171 -15.77 -13.17 -17.77
C PRO A 171 -15.29 -12.99 -19.21
N THR A 172 -15.97 -13.62 -20.17
CA THR A 172 -15.54 -13.68 -21.58
C THR A 172 -15.25 -12.30 -22.18
N GLU A 173 -15.85 -11.24 -21.63
CA GLU A 173 -15.63 -9.85 -21.99
C GLU A 173 -14.19 -9.35 -21.71
N LEU A 174 -13.52 -9.83 -20.67
CA LEU A 174 -12.14 -9.45 -20.34
C LEU A 174 -11.09 -10.26 -21.12
N ALA A 175 -11.44 -11.48 -21.56
CA ALA A 175 -10.56 -12.30 -22.39
C ALA A 175 -10.39 -11.73 -23.81
N ASN A 176 -11.42 -11.08 -24.35
CA ASN A 176 -11.43 -10.51 -25.69
C ASN A 176 -10.80 -9.09 -25.77
N ALA A 177 -10.53 -8.45 -24.63
CA ALA A 177 -9.88 -7.14 -24.59
C ALA A 177 -8.37 -7.21 -24.89
N GLY A 178 -7.75 -8.39 -24.79
CA GLY A 178 -6.32 -8.61 -25.03
C GLY A 178 -5.90 -8.77 -26.49
N THR A 179 -6.84 -8.85 -27.44
CA THR A 179 -6.56 -9.08 -28.87
C THR A 179 -6.77 -7.85 -29.75
N ALA A 180 -7.04 -6.67 -29.19
CA ALA A 180 -7.38 -5.47 -29.94
C ALA A 180 -6.33 -4.34 -29.86
N ALA A 181 -5.05 -4.68 -29.60
CA ALA A 181 -3.96 -3.71 -29.58
C ALA A 181 -2.73 -4.19 -30.37
N GLU A 182 -2.92 -4.51 -31.65
CA GLU A 182 -1.87 -4.31 -32.65
C GLU A 182 -2.28 -3.12 -33.52
N ALA A 183 -1.64 -1.97 -33.30
CA ALA A 183 -1.67 -0.85 -34.23
C ALA A 183 -0.39 -0.91 -35.09
N PRO A 184 -0.47 -0.63 -36.41
CA PRO A 184 0.65 -0.79 -37.32
C PRO A 184 1.71 0.30 -37.13
N VAL A 185 2.93 -0.05 -37.55
CA VAL A 185 4.19 0.71 -37.52
C VAL A 185 4.07 2.11 -38.11
#